data_AF-A0A177AXQ4-F1
#
_entry.id   AF-A0A177AXQ4-F1
#
_cell.length_a   1.000
_cell.length_b   1.000
_cell.length_c   1.000
_cell.angle_alpha   90.00
_cell.angle_beta   90.00
_cell.angle_gamma   90.00
#
_symmetry.space_group_name_H-M   'P 1'
#
loop_
_entity.id
_entity.type
_entity.pdbx_description
1 polymer ?
#
loop_
_entity_poly.entity_id
_entity_poly.type
_entity_poly.pdbx_seq_one_letter_code
_entity_poly.pdbx_strand_id
1 'polypeptide(L)'
;VYNNKRKLKIGYFWEDDSLCVLPCMKRGILECIDHLKENYEIVEWKPINITKCFSLFTRVIFADGGKSFYTTVKNDDLIENLKRLYRLLQLPRCMKKCISIYSYISKDIILKAMMSGVTGVGSYNNWIKLAIEFKDYRNEVLKSWDENNIDLVIAPGMAIPSVQSKYLVNKEIVAWPNIYPNVLDFVAGCMPVSNVLQSDFEDMIKEEKINKKWCYKQIADITKNQNFINMPINIQIYGRPNSEELVLSLMKELEEKIKYQIPDCRDATVCFKKQ
;
A
#
# COMPACT_ATOMS: atom_id res chain seq x y z
N VAL A 1 9.53 10.52 -27.53
CA VAL A 1 9.86 11.08 -26.20
C VAL A 1 9.04 12.35 -26.05
N TYR A 2 8.13 12.40 -25.06
CA TYR A 2 7.18 13.50 -24.89
C TYR A 2 7.91 14.84 -24.83
N ASN A 3 7.82 15.61 -25.90
CA ASN A 3 8.52 16.88 -26.09
C ASN A 3 7.70 18.00 -25.42
N ASN A 4 7.44 17.87 -24.12
CA ASN A 4 6.67 18.86 -23.39
C ASN A 4 7.63 19.96 -22.92
N LYS A 5 7.43 21.19 -23.39
CA LYS A 5 8.26 22.36 -23.05
C LYS A 5 8.21 22.72 -21.55
N ARG A 6 7.30 22.12 -20.77
CA ARG A 6 7.18 22.32 -19.33
C ARG A 6 7.96 21.25 -18.56
N LYS A 7 8.62 21.68 -17.49
CA LYS A 7 9.19 20.78 -16.48
C LYS A 7 8.04 19.99 -15.86
N LEU A 8 8.13 18.66 -15.86
CA LEU A 8 7.12 17.83 -15.19
C LEU A 8 7.23 18.01 -13.68
N LYS A 9 6.10 17.89 -12.99
CA LYS A 9 6.02 18.04 -11.54
C LYS A 9 5.67 16.71 -10.89
N ILE A 10 6.55 16.26 -10.02
CA ILE A 10 6.48 14.98 -9.34
C ILE A 10 6.09 15.24 -7.88
N GLY A 11 4.91 14.74 -7.51
CA GLY A 11 4.51 14.65 -6.12
C GLY A 11 5.25 13.51 -5.42
N TYR A 12 5.38 13.58 -4.11
CA TYR A 12 5.79 12.41 -3.33
C TYR A 12 5.07 12.37 -1.98
N PHE A 13 4.95 11.17 -1.42
CA PHE A 13 4.56 10.96 -0.03
C PHE A 13 5.21 9.69 0.51
N TRP A 14 5.39 9.59 1.82
CA TRP A 14 5.75 8.33 2.48
C TRP A 14 4.77 7.94 3.57
N GLU A 15 3.94 8.85 4.07
CA GLU A 15 2.98 8.57 5.13
C GLU A 15 1.67 9.31 4.93
N ASP A 16 0.66 8.84 5.64
CA ASP A 16 -0.62 9.52 5.86
C ASP A 16 -0.67 10.02 7.32
N ASP A 17 -1.68 10.83 7.64
CA ASP A 17 -1.91 11.30 9.01
C ASP A 17 -2.10 10.12 9.99
N SER A 18 -2.67 9.00 9.53
CA SER A 18 -2.93 7.81 10.38
C SER A 18 -2.02 6.61 10.11
N LEU A 19 -1.40 6.51 8.93
CA LEU A 19 -0.59 5.37 8.51
C LEU A 19 0.86 5.73 8.27
N CYS A 20 1.76 4.86 8.70
CA CYS A 20 3.20 5.03 8.58
C CYS A 20 3.81 4.03 7.61
N VAL A 21 5.08 4.29 7.30
CA VAL A 21 6.02 3.32 6.75
C VAL A 21 7.28 3.30 7.61
N LEU A 22 8.11 2.28 7.44
CA LEU A 22 9.40 2.23 8.14
C LEU A 22 10.41 3.24 7.57
N PRO A 23 11.41 3.67 8.36
CA PRO A 23 12.42 4.63 7.93
C PRO A 23 13.12 4.28 6.62
N CYS A 24 13.42 2.99 6.39
CA CYS A 24 14.01 2.52 5.13
C CYS A 24 13.17 2.87 3.90
N MET A 25 11.84 2.78 3.99
CA MET A 25 10.93 3.12 2.89
C MET A 25 10.92 4.62 2.61
N LYS A 26 10.90 5.43 3.68
CA LYS A 26 11.03 6.88 3.57
C LYS A 26 12.37 7.26 2.93
N ARG A 27 13.47 6.65 3.35
CA ARG A 27 14.81 6.89 2.79
C ARG A 27 14.85 6.57 1.29
N GLY A 28 14.33 5.40 0.87
CA GLY A 28 14.28 5.03 -0.54
C GLY A 28 13.56 6.07 -1.42
N ILE A 29 12.48 6.68 -0.91
CA ILE A 29 11.77 7.75 -1.60
C ILE A 29 12.62 9.02 -1.69
N LEU A 30 13.24 9.43 -0.58
CA LEU A 30 14.10 10.62 -0.53
C LEU A 30 15.32 10.50 -1.46
N GLU A 31 15.95 9.33 -1.52
CA GLU A 31 17.05 9.05 -2.45
C GLU A 31 16.61 9.21 -3.92
N CYS A 32 15.41 8.73 -4.26
CA CYS A 32 14.86 8.91 -5.61
C CYS A 32 14.56 10.38 -5.93
N ILE A 33 14.03 11.12 -4.96
CA ILE A 33 13.77 12.56 -5.10
C ILE A 33 15.07 13.32 -5.34
N ASP A 34 16.15 12.98 -4.62
CA ASP A 34 17.45 13.61 -4.78
C ASP A 34 18.01 13.45 -6.20
N HIS A 35 17.74 12.31 -6.86
CA HIS A 35 18.10 12.08 -8.26
C HIS A 35 17.24 12.85 -9.27
N LEU A 36 16.05 13.31 -8.89
CA LEU A 36 15.06 13.91 -9.78
C LEU A 36 14.94 15.43 -9.63
N LYS A 37 15.33 16.01 -8.49
CA LYS A 37 15.14 17.44 -8.18
C LYS A 37 15.78 18.42 -9.17
N GLU A 38 16.83 18.01 -9.88
CA GLU A 38 17.47 18.84 -10.90
C GLU A 38 16.59 18.96 -12.16
N ASN A 39 16.00 17.84 -12.59
CA ASN A 39 15.25 17.72 -13.85
C ASN A 39 13.73 17.92 -13.70
N TYR A 40 13.20 17.80 -12.48
CA TYR A 40 11.77 17.88 -12.19
C TYR A 40 11.44 18.96 -11.16
N GLU A 41 10.18 19.41 -11.13
CA GLU A 41 9.65 20.13 -9.98
C GLU A 41 9.18 19.10 -8.96
N ILE A 42 9.61 19.22 -7.70
CA ILE A 42 9.28 18.25 -6.67
C ILE A 42 8.37 18.91 -5.63
N VAL A 43 7.27 18.23 -5.27
CA VAL A 43 6.33 18.72 -4.26
C VAL A 43 5.93 17.61 -3.29
N GLU A 44 5.94 17.91 -2.00
CA GLU A 44 5.34 17.01 -1.02
C GLU A 44 3.82 17.05 -1.18
N TRP A 45 3.21 15.90 -1.40
CA TRP A 45 1.76 15.74 -1.52
C TRP A 45 1.27 14.75 -0.46
N LYS A 46 0.02 14.88 -0.02
CA LYS A 46 -0.56 13.96 0.96
C LYS A 46 -1.68 13.14 0.35
N PRO A 47 -1.72 11.81 0.57
CA PRO A 47 -2.82 11.00 0.10
C PRO A 47 -4.14 11.40 0.76
N ILE A 48 -5.20 11.49 -0.03
CA ILE A 48 -6.50 11.97 0.46
C ILE A 48 -7.29 10.81 1.06
N ASN A 49 -7.64 10.93 2.35
CA ASN A 49 -8.62 10.09 3.04
C ASN A 49 -8.40 8.58 2.84
N ILE A 50 -7.25 8.07 3.28
CA ILE A 50 -6.93 6.63 3.20
C ILE A 50 -7.99 5.75 3.90
N THR A 51 -8.63 6.24 4.97
CA THR A 51 -9.70 5.49 5.64
C THR A 51 -10.89 5.22 4.70
N LYS A 52 -11.31 6.23 3.92
CA LYS A 52 -12.33 6.06 2.86
C LYS A 52 -11.84 5.10 1.79
N CYS A 53 -10.58 5.17 1.36
CA CYS A 53 -9.99 4.21 0.43
C CYS A 53 -10.18 2.76 0.89
N PHE A 54 -9.83 2.44 2.14
CA PHE A 54 -9.96 1.09 2.69
C PHE A 54 -11.42 0.64 2.81
N SER A 55 -12.32 1.55 3.17
CA SER A 55 -13.76 1.29 3.22
C SER A 55 -14.32 0.94 1.84
N LEU A 56 -13.94 1.71 0.81
CA LEU A 56 -14.33 1.46 -0.57
C LEU A 56 -13.75 0.12 -1.06
N PHE A 57 -12.46 -0.12 -0.84
CA PHE A 57 -11.76 -1.35 -1.20
C PHE A 57 -12.48 -2.61 -0.68
N THR A 58 -12.74 -2.67 0.63
CA THR A 58 -13.40 -3.83 1.24
C THR A 58 -14.82 -4.05 0.73
N ARG A 59 -15.57 -2.96 0.46
CA ARG A 59 -16.97 -3.02 0.00
C ARG A 59 -17.07 -3.56 -1.42
N VAL A 60 -16.07 -3.33 -2.26
CA VAL A 60 -16.02 -3.91 -3.61
C VAL A 60 -15.55 -5.36 -3.59
N ILE A 61 -14.49 -5.67 -2.86
CA ILE A 61 -13.94 -7.04 -2.85
C ILE A 61 -14.93 -8.02 -2.22
N PHE A 62 -15.65 -7.58 -1.19
CA PHE A 62 -16.69 -8.37 -0.54
C PHE A 62 -18.10 -7.89 -0.90
N ALA A 63 -18.32 -7.43 -2.13
CA ALA A 63 -19.63 -6.95 -2.59
C ALA A 63 -20.76 -7.94 -2.30
N ASP A 64 -20.50 -9.23 -2.52
CA ASP A 64 -21.42 -10.34 -2.27
C ASP A 64 -21.39 -10.88 -0.83
N GLY A 65 -20.72 -10.17 0.09
CA GLY A 65 -20.50 -10.58 1.47
C GLY A 65 -19.44 -11.68 1.64
N GLY A 66 -18.61 -11.91 0.62
CA GLY A 66 -17.53 -12.90 0.60
C GLY A 66 -17.98 -14.30 0.18
N LYS A 67 -19.16 -14.44 -0.43
CA LYS A 67 -19.73 -15.74 -0.82
C LYS A 67 -18.89 -16.41 -1.91
N SER A 68 -18.48 -15.64 -2.91
CA SER A 68 -17.64 -16.12 -4.02
C SER A 68 -16.29 -16.59 -3.49
N PHE A 69 -15.63 -15.76 -2.68
CA PHE A 69 -14.37 -16.12 -2.02
C PHE A 69 -14.49 -17.40 -1.19
N TYR A 70 -15.50 -17.49 -0.31
CA TYR A 70 -15.73 -18.68 0.52
C TYR A 70 -15.93 -19.93 -0.34
N THR A 71 -16.73 -19.83 -1.40
CA THR A 71 -17.06 -20.99 -2.26
C THR A 71 -15.82 -21.53 -2.97
N THR A 72 -14.89 -20.66 -3.37
CA THR A 72 -13.65 -21.04 -4.04
C THR A 72 -12.73 -21.82 -3.11
N VAL A 73 -12.57 -21.43 -1.85
CA VAL A 73 -11.50 -21.95 -0.97
C VAL A 73 -11.99 -22.94 0.09
N LYS A 74 -13.30 -23.25 0.16
CA LYS A 74 -13.89 -24.01 1.28
C LYS A 74 -13.32 -25.42 1.52
N ASN A 75 -12.71 -26.03 0.50
CA ASN A 75 -12.19 -27.40 0.55
C ASN A 75 -10.66 -27.46 0.45
N ASP A 76 -9.99 -26.30 0.47
CA ASP A 76 -8.54 -26.22 0.36
C ASP A 76 -7.87 -26.05 1.73
N ASP A 77 -6.60 -26.43 1.80
CA ASP A 77 -5.75 -26.12 2.93
C ASP A 77 -5.40 -24.63 2.93
N LEU A 78 -5.95 -23.91 3.91
CA LEU A 78 -5.76 -22.47 4.01
C LEU A 78 -4.45 -22.12 4.72
N ILE A 79 -3.72 -21.18 4.13
CA ILE A 79 -2.61 -20.50 4.80
C ILE A 79 -3.11 -19.79 6.08
N GLU A 80 -2.26 -19.73 7.11
CA GLU A 80 -2.64 -19.21 8.43
C GLU A 80 -3.22 -17.78 8.36
N ASN A 81 -2.63 -16.92 7.53
CA ASN A 81 -3.05 -15.53 7.34
C ASN A 81 -4.48 -15.41 6.82
N LEU A 82 -5.00 -16.44 6.12
CA LEU A 82 -6.31 -16.43 5.50
C LEU A 82 -7.41 -17.00 6.41
N LYS A 83 -7.03 -17.81 7.41
CA LYS A 83 -7.99 -18.50 8.29
C LYS A 83 -8.89 -17.56 9.07
N ARG A 84 -8.39 -16.40 9.53
CA ARG A 84 -9.22 -15.39 10.24
C ARG A 84 -10.28 -14.82 9.31
N LEU A 85 -9.87 -14.39 8.12
CA LEU A 85 -10.78 -13.84 7.11
C LEU A 85 -11.81 -14.90 6.69
N TYR A 86 -11.37 -16.12 6.40
CA TYR A 86 -12.24 -17.22 6.03
C TYR A 86 -13.32 -17.49 7.08
N ARG A 87 -12.94 -17.63 8.36
CA ARG A 87 -13.90 -17.80 9.47
C ARG A 87 -14.89 -16.64 9.58
N LEU A 88 -14.42 -15.41 9.40
CA LEU A 88 -15.30 -14.23 9.42
C LEU A 88 -16.31 -14.26 8.26
N LEU A 89 -15.87 -14.60 7.06
CA LEU A 89 -16.70 -14.63 5.85
C LEU A 89 -17.72 -15.78 5.84
N GLN A 90 -17.51 -16.84 6.63
CA GLN A 90 -18.50 -17.91 6.82
C GLN A 90 -19.72 -17.49 7.66
N LEU A 91 -19.58 -16.45 8.49
CA LEU A 91 -20.64 -16.11 9.44
C LEU A 91 -21.91 -15.60 8.74
N PRO A 92 -23.09 -15.86 9.31
CA PRO A 92 -24.34 -15.25 8.87
C PRO A 92 -24.25 -13.71 8.87
N ARG A 93 -25.03 -13.07 7.97
CA ARG A 93 -25.02 -11.61 7.79
C ARG A 93 -25.26 -10.84 9.10
N CYS A 94 -26.17 -11.32 9.95
CA CYS A 94 -26.46 -10.70 11.25
C CYS A 94 -25.23 -10.69 12.17
N MET A 95 -24.51 -11.81 12.28
CA MET A 95 -23.30 -11.92 13.09
C MET A 95 -22.19 -11.01 12.57
N LYS A 96 -21.96 -11.00 11.25
CA LYS A 96 -21.01 -10.07 10.61
C LYS A 96 -21.33 -8.62 10.93
N LYS A 97 -22.62 -8.25 10.90
CA LYS A 97 -23.07 -6.89 11.26
C LYS A 97 -22.78 -6.56 12.72
N CYS A 98 -23.03 -7.49 13.64
CA CYS A 98 -22.70 -7.29 15.06
C CYS A 98 -21.18 -7.12 15.28
N ILE A 99 -20.35 -7.94 14.62
CA ILE A 99 -18.89 -7.83 14.70
C ILE A 99 -18.41 -6.50 14.09
N SER A 100 -19.00 -6.09 12.97
CA SER A 100 -18.72 -4.78 12.35
C SER A 100 -19.03 -3.64 13.31
N ILE A 101 -20.19 -3.64 13.97
CA ILE A 101 -20.55 -2.65 15.00
C ILE A 101 -19.59 -2.69 16.19
N TYR A 102 -19.23 -3.89 16.67
CA TYR A 102 -18.28 -4.05 17.77
C TYR A 102 -16.89 -3.51 17.41
N SER A 103 -16.47 -3.63 16.15
CA SER A 103 -15.16 -3.12 15.69
C SER A 103 -15.02 -1.60 15.82
N TYR A 104 -16.11 -0.84 15.92
CA TYR A 104 -16.06 0.62 16.16
C TYR A 104 -15.47 0.99 17.52
N ILE A 105 -15.41 0.05 18.47
CA ILE A 105 -14.75 0.21 19.78
C ILE A 105 -13.22 0.14 19.64
N SER A 106 -12.71 -0.52 18.59
CA SER A 106 -11.26 -0.64 18.35
C SER A 106 -10.61 0.73 18.18
N LYS A 107 -9.31 0.86 18.48
CA LYS A 107 -8.53 2.05 18.09
C LYS A 107 -8.00 1.96 16.66
N ASP A 108 -8.12 0.78 16.03
CA ASP A 108 -7.68 0.52 14.67
C ASP A 108 -8.70 1.08 13.66
N ILE A 109 -8.35 2.22 13.08
CA ILE A 109 -9.19 2.96 12.12
C ILE A 109 -9.35 2.16 10.81
N ILE A 110 -8.30 1.44 10.40
CA ILE A 110 -8.32 0.66 9.16
C ILE A 110 -9.15 -0.61 9.33
N LEU A 111 -9.07 -1.27 10.48
CA LEU A 111 -9.95 -2.39 10.79
C LEU A 111 -11.41 -1.95 10.74
N LYS A 112 -11.77 -0.78 11.30
CA LYS A 112 -13.14 -0.25 11.19
C LYS A 112 -13.56 -0.06 9.74
N ALA A 113 -12.70 0.57 8.94
CA ALA A 113 -12.94 0.79 7.52
C ALA A 113 -13.14 -0.54 6.77
N MET A 114 -12.26 -1.51 6.99
CA MET A 114 -12.34 -2.85 6.39
C MET A 114 -13.59 -3.64 6.83
N MET A 115 -14.03 -3.46 8.07
CA MET A 115 -15.23 -4.11 8.61
C MET A 115 -16.53 -3.55 8.04
N SER A 116 -16.50 -2.43 7.31
CA SER A 116 -17.69 -1.91 6.64
C SER A 116 -18.14 -2.78 5.45
N GLY A 117 -17.19 -3.46 4.78
CA GLY A 117 -17.46 -4.24 3.56
C GLY A 117 -17.90 -5.68 3.79
N VAL A 118 -17.54 -6.28 4.93
CA VAL A 118 -17.69 -7.74 5.15
C VAL A 118 -19.14 -8.25 5.09
N THR A 119 -20.12 -7.37 5.29
CA THR A 119 -21.55 -7.74 5.22
C THR A 119 -22.12 -7.78 3.80
N GLY A 120 -21.37 -7.27 2.82
CA GLY A 120 -21.78 -7.12 1.43
C GLY A 120 -22.74 -5.95 1.18
N VAL A 121 -22.75 -5.48 -0.07
CA VAL A 121 -23.53 -4.30 -0.50
C VAL A 121 -25.04 -4.55 -0.51
N GLY A 122 -25.45 -5.83 -0.59
CA GLY A 122 -26.85 -6.25 -0.56
C GLY A 122 -27.54 -6.10 -1.92
N SER A 123 -28.09 -4.91 -2.21
CA SER A 123 -28.89 -4.68 -3.41
C SER A 123 -28.06 -4.13 -4.58
N TYR A 124 -28.58 -4.33 -5.81
CA TYR A 124 -28.00 -3.74 -7.03
C TYR A 124 -27.95 -2.20 -6.97
N ASN A 125 -28.98 -1.56 -6.40
CA ASN A 125 -28.97 -0.11 -6.24
C ASN A 125 -27.83 0.38 -5.33
N ASN A 126 -27.49 -0.38 -4.29
CA ASN A 126 -26.33 -0.08 -3.43
C ASN A 126 -25.01 -0.32 -4.15
N TRP A 127 -24.95 -1.29 -5.06
CA TRP A 127 -23.80 -1.51 -5.93
C TRP A 127 -23.55 -0.33 -6.87
N ILE A 128 -24.60 0.20 -7.51
CA ILE A 128 -24.50 1.41 -8.34
C ILE A 128 -24.01 2.61 -7.51
N LYS A 129 -24.59 2.83 -6.32
CA LYS A 129 -24.16 3.90 -5.42
C LYS A 129 -22.68 3.78 -5.07
N LEU A 130 -22.22 2.57 -4.77
CA LEU A 130 -20.81 2.31 -4.49
C LEU A 130 -19.92 2.66 -5.69
N ALA A 131 -20.31 2.29 -6.92
CA ALA A 131 -19.56 2.67 -8.12
C ALA A 131 -19.45 4.19 -8.30
N ILE A 132 -20.51 4.94 -7.97
CA ILE A 132 -20.49 6.41 -7.97
C ILE A 132 -19.53 6.93 -6.90
N GLU A 133 -19.58 6.40 -5.67
CA GLU A 133 -18.66 6.79 -4.58
C GLU A 133 -17.18 6.58 -4.96
N PHE A 134 -16.85 5.51 -5.68
CA PHE A 134 -15.51 5.27 -6.23
C PHE A 134 -15.10 6.35 -7.23
N LYS A 135 -15.98 6.69 -8.17
CA LYS A 135 -15.73 7.72 -9.17
C LYS A 135 -15.52 9.09 -8.52
N ASP A 136 -16.37 9.43 -7.55
CA ASP A 136 -16.26 10.69 -6.80
C ASP A 136 -14.95 10.77 -6.03
N TYR A 137 -14.55 9.67 -5.38
CA TYR A 137 -13.29 9.59 -4.67
C TYR A 137 -12.06 9.71 -5.60
N ARG A 138 -12.10 9.05 -6.76
CA ARG A 138 -11.06 9.20 -7.79
C ARG A 138 -10.95 10.65 -8.25
N ASN A 139 -12.08 11.29 -8.54
CA ASN A 139 -12.12 12.68 -8.98
C ASN A 139 -11.61 13.65 -7.91
N GLU A 140 -11.90 13.39 -6.63
CA GLU A 140 -11.38 14.16 -5.49
C GLU A 140 -9.83 14.13 -5.47
N VAL A 141 -9.23 12.95 -5.66
CA VAL A 141 -7.76 12.80 -5.74
C VAL A 141 -7.17 13.47 -6.98
N LEU A 142 -7.76 13.24 -8.15
CA LEU A 142 -7.29 13.86 -9.41
C LEU A 142 -7.39 15.39 -9.36
N LYS A 143 -8.45 15.94 -8.75
CA LYS A 143 -8.59 17.38 -8.56
C LYS A 143 -7.46 17.95 -7.72
N SER A 144 -7.06 17.26 -6.65
CA SER A 144 -5.90 17.69 -5.86
C SER A 144 -4.60 17.64 -6.66
N TRP A 145 -4.42 16.65 -7.54
CA TRP A 145 -3.27 16.63 -8.45
C TRP A 145 -3.32 17.81 -9.42
N ASP A 146 -4.48 18.13 -9.99
CA ASP A 146 -4.66 19.28 -10.88
C ASP A 146 -4.36 20.60 -10.17
N GLU A 147 -4.90 20.81 -8.97
CA GLU A 147 -4.67 22.00 -8.14
C GLU A 147 -3.18 22.19 -7.79
N ASN A 148 -2.42 21.10 -7.66
CA ASN A 148 -0.98 21.13 -7.39
C ASN A 148 -0.12 21.02 -8.66
N ASN A 149 -0.73 20.89 -9.84
CA ASN A 149 -0.09 20.62 -11.13
C ASN A 149 0.77 19.35 -11.14
N ILE A 150 0.38 18.30 -10.42
CA ILE A 150 1.11 17.03 -10.31
C ILE A 150 0.85 16.14 -11.53
N ASP A 151 1.94 15.62 -12.08
CA ASP A 151 1.95 14.69 -13.22
C ASP A 151 2.09 13.23 -12.78
N LEU A 152 2.98 12.99 -11.83
CA LEU A 152 3.30 11.66 -11.28
C LEU A 152 3.47 11.79 -9.76
N VAL A 153 3.23 10.70 -9.03
CA VAL A 153 3.49 10.64 -7.59
C VAL A 153 4.42 9.49 -7.24
N ILE A 154 5.51 9.76 -6.53
CA ILE A 154 6.37 8.74 -5.94
C ILE A 154 5.84 8.36 -4.56
N ALA A 155 5.69 7.06 -4.32
CA ALA A 155 5.09 6.49 -3.12
C ALA A 155 5.91 5.29 -2.62
N PRO A 156 5.70 4.81 -1.39
CA PRO A 156 6.33 3.58 -0.90
C PRO A 156 5.83 2.35 -1.68
N GLY A 157 6.72 1.38 -1.94
CA GLY A 157 6.36 0.06 -2.47
C GLY A 157 5.43 -0.73 -1.54
N MET A 158 5.74 -0.66 -0.25
CA MET A 158 5.04 -1.29 0.85
C MET A 158 5.40 -0.49 2.11
N ALA A 159 4.66 -0.65 3.21
CA ALA A 159 5.03 0.01 4.46
C ALA A 159 6.29 -0.55 5.13
N ILE A 160 6.69 -1.78 4.77
CA ILE A 160 7.79 -2.53 5.36
C ILE A 160 8.57 -3.28 4.28
N PRO A 161 9.87 -3.59 4.48
CA PRO A 161 10.63 -4.44 3.56
C PRO A 161 10.14 -5.89 3.63
N SER A 162 10.72 -6.76 2.80
CA SER A 162 10.34 -8.18 2.78
C SER A 162 10.49 -8.83 4.16
N VAL A 163 9.47 -9.58 4.56
CA VAL A 163 9.40 -10.30 5.85
C VAL A 163 8.81 -11.69 5.65
N GLN A 164 9.14 -12.60 6.57
CA GLN A 164 8.55 -13.94 6.59
C GLN A 164 7.03 -13.88 6.78
N SER A 165 6.31 -14.72 6.03
CA SER A 165 4.84 -14.74 5.95
C SER A 165 4.15 -14.87 7.31
N LYS A 166 4.75 -15.61 8.26
CA LYS A 166 4.22 -15.82 9.62
C LYS A 166 4.02 -14.53 10.42
N TYR A 167 4.77 -13.46 10.12
CA TYR A 167 4.63 -12.17 10.79
C TYR A 167 3.60 -11.25 10.12
N LEU A 168 3.10 -11.62 8.94
CA LEU A 168 2.08 -10.86 8.19
C LEU A 168 0.64 -11.32 8.49
N VAL A 169 0.46 -12.25 9.43
CA VAL A 169 -0.86 -12.72 9.85
C VAL A 169 -1.69 -11.53 10.35
N ASN A 170 -2.77 -11.18 9.62
CA ASN A 170 -3.70 -10.11 9.98
C ASN A 170 -3.08 -8.71 10.06
N LYS A 171 -2.13 -8.40 9.15
CA LYS A 171 -1.41 -7.12 9.08
C LYS A 171 -1.57 -6.44 7.74
N GLU A 172 -2.81 -6.38 7.24
CA GLU A 172 -3.16 -5.83 5.93
C GLU A 172 -2.82 -4.33 5.79
N ILE A 173 -2.66 -3.64 6.93
CA ILE A 173 -2.21 -2.25 6.98
C ILE A 173 -0.90 -2.02 6.23
N VAL A 174 -0.02 -3.01 6.10
CA VAL A 174 1.28 -2.82 5.43
C VAL A 174 1.14 -2.56 3.93
N ALA A 175 0.05 -3.02 3.33
CA ALA A 175 -0.24 -2.95 1.90
C ALA A 175 -0.97 -1.66 1.50
N TRP A 176 -1.14 -0.71 2.41
CA TRP A 176 -1.86 0.54 2.15
C TRP A 176 -1.35 1.32 0.92
N PRO A 177 -0.03 1.40 0.62
CA PRO A 177 0.42 2.08 -0.59
C PRO A 177 -0.04 1.36 -1.84
N ASN A 178 -0.20 0.03 -1.82
CA ASN A 178 -0.68 -0.74 -2.98
C ASN A 178 -2.20 -0.64 -3.16
N ILE A 179 -2.95 -0.62 -2.06
CA ILE A 179 -4.41 -0.56 -2.09
C ILE A 179 -4.89 0.78 -2.65
N TYR A 180 -4.14 1.85 -2.38
CA TYR A 180 -4.48 3.20 -2.80
C TYR A 180 -4.64 3.37 -4.33
N PRO A 181 -3.60 3.12 -5.17
CA PRO A 181 -3.72 3.22 -6.62
C PRO A 181 -4.70 2.21 -7.20
N ASN A 182 -4.86 1.02 -6.59
CA ASN A 182 -5.84 0.03 -7.03
C ASN A 182 -7.29 0.54 -6.92
N VAL A 183 -7.65 1.19 -5.81
CA VAL A 183 -8.99 1.78 -5.61
C VAL A 183 -9.21 2.94 -6.58
N LEU A 184 -8.17 3.73 -6.81
CA LEU A 184 -8.20 4.89 -7.69
C LEU A 184 -8.10 4.52 -9.17
N ASP A 185 -7.77 3.27 -9.50
CA ASP A 185 -7.49 2.80 -10.87
C ASP A 185 -6.42 3.67 -11.54
N PHE A 186 -5.38 3.95 -10.76
CA PHE A 186 -4.20 4.66 -11.21
C PHE A 186 -3.19 3.66 -11.75
N VAL A 187 -2.39 4.10 -12.72
CA VAL A 187 -1.22 3.33 -13.13
C VAL A 187 -0.23 3.34 -11.99
N ALA A 188 0.33 2.19 -11.63
CA ALA A 188 1.36 2.08 -10.61
C ALA A 188 2.49 1.16 -11.09
N GLY A 189 3.66 1.75 -11.32
CA GLY A 189 4.89 1.00 -11.57
C GLY A 189 5.67 0.80 -10.28
N CYS A 190 6.26 -0.38 -10.06
CA CYS A 190 7.07 -0.69 -8.88
C CYS A 190 8.50 -1.02 -9.29
N MET A 191 9.48 -0.48 -8.58
CA MET A 191 10.90 -0.74 -8.85
C MET A 191 11.75 -0.76 -7.57
N PRO A 192 12.79 -1.60 -7.48
CA PRO A 192 13.76 -1.56 -6.40
C PRO A 192 14.68 -0.36 -6.56
N VAL A 193 15.04 0.28 -5.44
CA VAL A 193 15.85 1.51 -5.46
C VAL A 193 17.04 1.48 -4.52
N SER A 194 16.96 0.69 -3.45
CA SER A 194 18.00 0.66 -2.42
C SER A 194 17.90 -0.63 -1.61
N ASN A 195 18.82 -0.85 -0.70
CA ASN A 195 18.75 -1.94 0.27
C ASN A 195 18.64 -1.36 1.68
N VAL A 196 18.03 -2.12 2.59
CA VAL A 196 17.94 -1.73 4.00
C VAL A 196 19.33 -1.63 4.62
N LEU A 197 19.59 -0.50 5.27
CA LEU A 197 20.83 -0.21 5.97
C LEU A 197 20.71 -0.49 7.48
N GLN A 198 21.84 -0.65 8.15
CA GLN A 198 21.90 -0.75 9.61
C GLN A 198 21.30 0.49 10.29
N SER A 199 21.55 1.68 9.73
CA SER A 199 21.00 2.94 10.24
C SER A 199 19.47 2.97 10.20
N ASP A 200 18.84 2.36 9.21
CA ASP A 200 17.37 2.31 9.12
C ASP A 200 16.77 1.49 10.27
N PHE A 201 17.47 0.43 10.71
CA PHE A 201 17.06 -0.39 11.84
C PHE A 201 17.18 0.38 13.15
N GLU A 202 18.27 1.12 13.34
CA GLU A 202 18.46 1.98 14.51
C GLU A 202 17.40 3.08 14.58
N ASP A 203 17.13 3.73 13.44
CA ASP A 203 16.12 4.77 13.34
C ASP A 203 14.73 4.22 13.56
N MET A 204 14.44 2.98 13.11
CA MET A 204 13.18 2.32 13.41
C MET A 204 12.96 2.17 14.93
N ILE A 205 13.99 1.74 15.66
CA ILE A 205 13.94 1.58 17.13
C ILE A 205 13.78 2.94 17.83
N LYS A 206 14.48 3.97 17.36
CA LYS A 206 14.34 5.34 17.91
C LYS A 206 12.92 5.86 17.67
N GLU A 207 12.43 5.73 16.45
CA GLU A 207 11.11 6.21 16.06
C GLU A 207 10.00 5.44 16.77
N GLU A 208 10.17 4.15 17.08
CA GLU A 208 9.18 3.40 17.88
C GLU A 208 8.89 4.04 19.24
N LYS A 209 9.90 4.65 19.86
CA LYS A 209 9.77 5.29 21.18
C LYS A 209 9.04 6.63 21.10
N ILE A 210 9.07 7.29 19.94
CA ILE A 210 8.63 8.68 19.76
C ILE A 210 7.32 8.74 18.96
N ASN A 211 7.14 7.86 17.97
CA ASN A 211 6.01 7.84 17.06
C ASN A 211 4.76 7.31 17.78
N LYS A 212 3.81 8.21 18.00
CA LYS A 212 2.55 7.94 18.70
C LYS A 212 1.46 7.39 17.78
N LYS A 213 1.72 7.25 16.46
CA LYS A 213 0.75 6.68 15.52
C LYS A 213 0.54 5.21 15.87
N TRP A 214 -0.74 4.83 16.01
CA TRP A 214 -1.14 3.50 16.48
C TRP A 214 -0.61 2.34 15.61
N CYS A 215 -0.41 2.59 14.30
CA CYS A 215 0.06 1.59 13.35
C CYS A 215 1.58 1.38 13.41
N TYR A 216 2.36 2.36 13.89
CA TYR A 216 3.82 2.30 13.85
C TYR A 216 4.35 1.11 14.65
N LYS A 217 3.84 0.94 15.88
CA LYS A 217 4.20 -0.20 16.72
C LYS A 217 3.95 -1.53 16.01
N GLN A 218 2.82 -1.64 15.29
CA GLN A 218 2.50 -2.87 14.58
C GLN A 218 3.45 -3.16 13.43
N ILE A 219 3.81 -2.17 12.61
CA ILE A 219 4.76 -2.38 11.50
C ILE A 219 6.17 -2.66 12.00
N ALA A 220 6.57 -2.05 13.11
CA ALA A 220 7.87 -2.30 13.74
C ALA A 220 7.94 -3.69 14.39
N ASP A 221 6.86 -4.16 15.04
CA ASP A 221 6.82 -5.50 15.65
C ASP A 221 6.91 -6.64 14.62
N ILE A 222 6.43 -6.41 13.39
CA ILE A 222 6.55 -7.36 12.27
C ILE A 222 8.02 -7.56 11.89
N THR A 223 8.80 -6.49 11.87
CA THR A 223 10.18 -6.48 11.35
C THR A 223 11.25 -6.71 12.41
N LYS A 224 11.05 -6.24 13.66
CA LYS A 224 12.06 -6.33 14.75
C LYS A 224 12.57 -7.73 15.04
N ASN A 225 11.74 -8.75 14.84
CA ASN A 225 12.09 -10.14 15.14
C ASN A 225 12.82 -10.84 14.00
N GLN A 226 13.28 -10.08 12.99
CA GLN A 226 13.89 -10.61 11.77
C GLN A 226 15.10 -9.76 11.39
N ASN A 227 16.07 -10.38 10.71
CA ASN A 227 17.10 -9.63 10.04
C ASN A 227 16.60 -9.24 8.63
N PHE A 228 16.27 -7.96 8.46
CA PHE A 228 15.85 -7.39 7.19
C PHE A 228 16.91 -6.44 6.60
N ILE A 229 18.11 -6.40 7.19
CA ILE A 229 19.26 -5.67 6.64
C ILE A 229 19.61 -6.27 5.28
N ASN A 230 20.02 -5.42 4.34
CA ASN A 230 20.29 -5.76 2.95
C ASN A 230 19.08 -6.25 2.14
N MET A 231 17.86 -6.27 2.68
CA MET A 231 16.68 -6.57 1.88
C MET A 231 16.41 -5.43 0.88
N PRO A 232 15.91 -5.73 -0.33
CA PRO A 232 15.54 -4.71 -1.29
C PRO A 232 14.41 -3.81 -0.77
N ILE A 233 14.53 -2.52 -1.07
CA ILE A 233 13.53 -1.48 -0.81
C ILE A 233 12.97 -1.06 -2.15
N ASN A 234 11.65 -1.03 -2.24
CA ASN A 234 10.94 -0.71 -3.46
C ASN A 234 10.11 0.56 -3.27
N ILE A 235 10.00 1.35 -4.33
CA ILE A 235 9.06 2.46 -4.43
C ILE A 235 7.99 2.14 -5.46
N GLN A 236 6.93 2.94 -5.48
CA GLN A 236 5.98 2.99 -6.59
C GLN A 236 5.96 4.37 -7.23
N ILE A 237 5.65 4.38 -8.52
CA ILE A 237 5.40 5.58 -9.29
C ILE A 237 3.96 5.50 -9.77
N TYR A 238 3.13 6.41 -9.28
CA TYR A 238 1.74 6.54 -9.68
C TYR A 238 1.60 7.50 -10.84
N GLY A 239 0.81 7.09 -11.81
CA GLY A 239 0.33 7.90 -12.91
C GLY A 239 -1.19 7.93 -12.95
N ARG A 240 -1.72 8.85 -13.76
CA ARG A 240 -3.15 8.94 -14.04
C ARG A 240 -3.60 7.71 -14.83
N PRO A 241 -4.92 7.43 -14.89
CA PRO A 241 -5.43 6.39 -15.80
C PRO A 241 -4.94 6.65 -17.24
N ASN A 242 -4.43 5.61 -17.90
CA ASN A 242 -3.86 5.65 -19.25
C ASN A 242 -2.57 6.49 -19.38
N SER A 243 -1.73 6.58 -18.34
CA SER A 243 -0.43 7.26 -18.38
C SER A 243 0.75 6.30 -18.20
N GLU A 244 0.64 5.07 -18.69
CA GLU A 244 1.63 4.01 -18.59
C GLU A 244 2.99 4.43 -19.17
N GLU A 245 3.01 5.08 -20.33
CA GLU A 245 4.26 5.51 -20.97
C GLU A 245 5.00 6.55 -20.13
N LEU A 246 4.26 7.42 -19.44
CA LEU A 246 4.84 8.45 -18.58
C LEU A 246 5.45 7.83 -17.32
N VAL A 247 4.74 6.88 -16.69
CA VAL A 247 5.24 6.11 -15.54
C VAL A 247 6.49 5.32 -15.94
N LEU A 248 6.44 4.57 -17.03
CA LEU A 248 7.58 3.78 -17.54
C LEU A 248 8.78 4.66 -17.90
N SER A 249 8.54 5.85 -18.46
CA SER A 249 9.62 6.79 -18.78
C SER A 249 10.36 7.25 -17.52
N LEU A 250 9.64 7.58 -16.44
CA LEU A 250 10.28 7.97 -15.18
C LEU A 250 10.99 6.78 -14.51
N MET A 251 10.38 5.60 -14.54
CA MET A 251 11.01 4.36 -14.03
C MET A 251 12.35 4.10 -14.73
N LYS A 252 12.39 4.24 -16.05
CA LYS A 252 13.63 4.04 -16.84
C LYS A 252 14.71 5.06 -16.46
N GLU A 253 14.36 6.34 -16.31
CA GLU A 253 15.33 7.36 -15.88
C GLU A 253 15.90 7.07 -14.49
N LEU A 254 15.04 6.67 -13.55
CA LEU A 254 15.47 6.28 -12.21
C LEU A 254 16.36 5.03 -12.23
N GLU A 255 16.03 4.04 -13.04
CA GLU A 255 16.82 2.81 -13.20
C GLU A 255 18.24 3.13 -13.69
N GLU A 256 18.38 4.02 -14.68
CA GLU A 256 19.67 4.46 -15.23
C GLU A 256 20.51 5.26 -14.22
N LYS A 257 19.86 6.04 -13.34
CA LYS A 257 20.52 6.87 -12.30
C LYS A 257 20.94 6.04 -11.08
N ILE A 258 20.05 5.20 -10.57
CA ILE A 258 20.25 4.40 -9.35
C ILE A 258 21.19 3.22 -9.63
N LYS A 259 21.09 2.60 -10.82
CA LYS A 259 21.85 1.40 -11.21
C LYS A 259 21.79 0.29 -10.16
N TYR A 260 20.57 0.04 -9.67
CA TYR A 260 20.32 -0.97 -8.66
C TYR A 260 20.80 -2.35 -9.16
N GLN A 261 21.74 -2.96 -8.45
CA GLN A 261 22.22 -4.29 -8.79
C GLN A 261 21.25 -5.33 -8.22
N ILE A 262 20.54 -6.02 -9.10
CA ILE A 262 19.73 -7.18 -8.71
C ILE A 262 20.71 -8.29 -8.28
N PRO A 263 20.66 -8.76 -7.03
CA PRO A 263 21.52 -9.85 -6.59
C PRO A 263 21.25 -11.10 -7.43
N ASP A 264 22.33 -11.76 -7.88
CA ASP A 264 22.23 -12.94 -8.75
C ASP A 264 21.47 -14.07 -8.02
N CYS A 265 20.27 -14.36 -8.51
CA CYS A 265 19.33 -15.28 -7.86
C CYS A 265 19.78 -16.75 -7.95
N ARG A 266 20.87 -17.07 -8.66
CA ARG A 266 21.40 -18.44 -8.79
C ARG A 266 21.92 -19.01 -7.47
N ASP A 267 22.38 -18.15 -6.56
CA ASP A 267 22.83 -18.57 -5.21
C ASP A 267 21.69 -18.69 -4.18
N ALA A 268 20.48 -18.23 -4.51
CA ALA A 268 19.32 -18.26 -3.61
C ALA A 268 18.72 -19.67 -3.40
N THR A 269 19.19 -20.68 -4.14
CA THR A 269 18.83 -22.09 -3.94
C THR A 269 19.20 -22.59 -2.52
N VAL A 270 20.09 -21.87 -1.81
CA VAL A 270 20.45 -22.15 -0.42
C VAL A 270 19.37 -21.68 0.58
N CYS A 271 18.56 -20.66 0.23
CA CYS A 271 17.56 -20.11 1.15
C CYS A 271 16.27 -20.94 1.25
N PHE A 272 15.91 -21.68 0.20
CA PHE A 272 14.69 -22.53 0.21
C PHE A 272 14.87 -23.91 0.86
N LYS A 273 16.11 -24.30 1.23
CA LYS A 273 16.38 -25.59 1.89
C LYS A 273 16.22 -25.58 3.42
N LYS A 274 15.84 -24.45 4.01
CA LYS A 274 15.55 -24.33 5.46
C LYS A 274 14.22 -23.62 5.68
N GLN A 275 13.12 -24.28 5.32
CA GLN A 275 11.81 -24.06 5.92
C GLN A 275 11.25 -25.40 6.36
#